data_AF-A0A485ABS9-F1
#
_entry.id   AF-A0A485ABS9-F1
#
_cell.length_a   1.000
_cell.length_b   1.000
_cell.length_c   1.000
_cell.angle_alpha   90.00
_cell.angle_beta   90.00
_cell.angle_gamma   90.00
#
_symmetry.space_group_name_H-M   'P 1'
#
loop_
_entity.id
_entity.type
_entity.pdbx_description
1 polymer ?
#
loop_
_entity_poly.entity_id
_entity_poly.type
_entity_poly.pdbx_seq_one_letter_code
_entity_poly.pdbx_strand_id
1 'polypeptide(L)'
;MLLSAPLLSPAKNVSLVVDDVPVAQVLQSLADLEQKNLVIAPDVQGVVSLQLHNLAWKKALQTVIANAGLVLSEEHGVLHVHSKSWHEEVRTREAAERERHQLDVAARRQKPLAELCRCRRAGEVRF
;
A
#
# COMPACT_ATOMS: atom_id res chain seq x y z
N MET A 1 -19.84 -0.38 37.06
CA MET A 1 -19.26 -1.04 35.85
C MET A 1 -17.77 -0.81 35.87
N LEU A 2 -16.97 -1.87 35.96
CA LEU A 2 -15.51 -1.79 36.00
C LEU A 2 -14.99 -1.41 34.61
N LEU A 3 -14.35 -0.24 34.48
CA LEU A 3 -13.60 0.12 33.28
C LEU A 3 -12.33 -0.74 33.24
N SER A 4 -12.31 -1.73 32.35
CA SER A 4 -11.10 -2.46 31.97
C SER A 4 -10.16 -1.50 31.26
N ALA A 5 -9.12 -1.02 31.94
CA ALA A 5 -8.01 -0.35 31.27
C ALA A 5 -7.29 -1.38 30.38
N PRO A 6 -7.01 -1.08 29.11
CA PRO A 6 -6.17 -1.95 28.31
C PRO A 6 -4.78 -1.96 28.95
N LEU A 7 -4.27 -3.15 29.26
CA LEU A 7 -2.88 -3.36 29.62
C LEU A 7 -2.04 -2.95 28.41
N LEU A 8 -1.60 -1.70 28.38
CA LEU A 8 -0.64 -1.21 27.42
C LEU A 8 0.63 -2.03 27.65
N SER A 9 0.85 -3.02 26.79
CA SER A 9 2.02 -3.89 26.85
C SER A 9 3.27 -3.01 26.94
N PRO A 10 4.30 -3.41 27.71
CA PRO A 10 5.53 -2.63 27.80
C PRO A 10 6.09 -2.49 26.38
N ALA A 11 5.93 -1.30 25.81
CA ALA A 11 6.45 -1.00 24.50
C ALA A 11 7.96 -1.14 24.62
N LYS A 12 8.56 -2.13 23.97
CA LYS A 12 10.01 -2.29 24.00
C LYS A 12 10.64 -0.99 23.51
N ASN A 13 11.36 -0.35 24.42
CA ASN A 13 12.13 0.84 24.13
C ASN A 13 13.39 0.43 23.39
N VAL A 14 13.68 1.14 22.32
CA VAL A 14 14.83 0.97 21.46
C VAL A 14 15.68 2.23 21.61
N SER A 15 16.98 2.01 21.83
CA SER A 15 18.00 3.03 21.75
C SER A 15 18.98 2.60 20.67
N LEU A 16 19.11 3.39 19.62
CA LEU A 16 19.94 3.08 18.44
C LEU A 16 20.59 4.37 17.96
N VAL A 17 21.89 4.30 17.72
CA VAL A 17 22.67 5.38 17.11
C VAL A 17 23.28 4.82 15.84
N VAL A 18 23.03 5.50 14.72
CA VAL A 18 23.59 5.15 13.41
C VAL A 18 24.02 6.43 12.71
N ASP A 19 25.20 6.39 12.11
CA ASP A 19 25.83 7.52 11.43
C ASP A 19 26.17 7.11 10.00
N ASP A 20 25.59 7.80 9.01
CA ASP A 20 25.84 7.60 7.57
C ASP A 20 25.61 6.16 7.09
N VAL A 21 24.55 5.51 7.59
CA VAL A 21 24.21 4.12 7.23
C VAL A 21 23.10 4.11 6.17
N PRO A 22 23.13 3.19 5.19
CA PRO A 22 22.02 3.00 4.27
C PRO A 22 20.71 2.74 5.01
N VAL A 23 19.66 3.48 4.65
CA VAL A 23 18.36 3.38 5.33
C VAL A 23 17.82 1.94 5.32
N ALA A 24 18.08 1.19 4.25
CA ALA A 24 17.68 -0.21 4.14
C ALA A 24 18.29 -1.09 5.24
N GLN A 25 19.55 -0.85 5.60
CA GLN A 25 20.24 -1.60 6.64
C GLN A 25 19.73 -1.23 8.03
N VAL A 26 19.45 0.05 8.27
CA VAL A 26 18.85 0.51 9.54
C VAL A 26 17.47 -0.11 9.74
N LEU A 27 16.64 -0.15 8.70
CA LEU A 27 15.31 -0.77 8.75
C LEU A 27 15.38 -2.28 8.99
N GLN A 28 16.34 -2.98 8.39
CA GLN A 28 16.59 -4.40 8.66
C GLN A 28 16.96 -4.63 10.12
N SER A 29 17.94 -3.89 10.65
CA SER A 29 18.32 -3.97 12.06
C SER A 29 17.14 -3.70 12.99
N LEU A 30 16.28 -2.74 12.65
CA LEU A 30 15.05 -2.48 13.41
C LEU A 30 14.06 -3.65 13.33
N ALA A 31 13.90 -4.28 12.16
CA ALA A 31 13.03 -5.44 11.99
C ALA A 31 13.54 -6.65 12.79
N ASP A 32 14.85 -6.88 12.82
CA ASP A 32 15.50 -7.97 13.55
C ASP A 32 15.30 -7.85 15.06
N LEU A 33 15.35 -6.62 15.60
CA LEU A 33 15.14 -6.37 17.04
C LEU A 33 13.78 -6.88 17.56
N GLU A 34 12.74 -6.83 16.71
CA GLU A 34 11.38 -7.28 17.05
C GLU A 34 10.97 -8.56 16.31
N GLN A 35 11.90 -9.21 15.59
CA GLN A 35 11.65 -10.40 14.77
C GLN A 35 10.44 -10.23 13.84
N LYS A 36 10.37 -9.09 13.14
CA LYS A 36 9.32 -8.79 12.18
C LYS A 36 9.78 -9.07 10.76
N ASN A 37 8.88 -9.59 9.94
CA ASN A 37 9.15 -9.75 8.50
C ASN A 37 9.06 -8.38 7.83
N LEU A 38 10.15 -7.95 7.21
CA LEU A 38 10.25 -6.68 6.50
C LEU A 38 10.75 -6.92 5.07
N VAL A 39 10.02 -6.38 4.11
CA VAL A 39 10.38 -6.36 2.69
C VAL A 39 10.65 -4.91 2.30
N ILE A 40 11.86 -4.66 1.83
CA ILE A 40 12.30 -3.33 1.39
C ILE A 40 12.35 -3.35 -0.12
N ALA A 41 11.63 -2.43 -0.75
CA ALA A 41 11.62 -2.32 -2.19
C ALA A 41 12.95 -1.69 -2.70
N PRO A 42 13.41 -2.06 -3.91
CA PRO A 42 14.72 -1.66 -4.43
C PRO A 42 14.83 -0.15 -4.78
N ASP A 43 13.70 0.56 -4.79
CA ASP A 43 13.63 2.02 -4.96
C ASP A 43 14.08 2.79 -3.70
N VAL A 44 14.16 2.11 -2.55
CA VAL A 44 14.58 2.69 -1.28
C VAL A 44 16.10 2.88 -1.29
N GLN A 45 16.54 4.10 -1.62
CA GLN A 45 17.94 4.49 -1.69
C GLN A 45 18.19 5.72 -0.83
N GLY A 46 19.37 5.79 -0.21
CA GLY A 46 19.78 6.91 0.62
C GLY A 46 20.46 6.47 1.92
N VAL A 47 21.21 7.41 2.49
CA VAL A 47 21.83 7.27 3.81
C VAL A 47 21.02 8.04 4.84
N VAL A 48 21.01 7.55 6.06
CA VAL A 48 20.36 8.22 7.18
C VAL A 48 21.28 8.18 8.40
N SER A 49 21.39 9.34 9.06
CA SER A 49 22.02 9.46 10.36
C SER A 49 20.91 9.74 11.36
N LEU A 50 20.76 8.88 12.37
CA LEU A 50 19.72 9.02 13.38
C LEU A 50 20.17 8.53 14.74
N GLN A 51 19.64 9.19 15.76
CA GLN A 51 19.90 8.90 17.14
C GLN A 51 18.57 8.77 17.89
N LEU A 52 18.30 7.58 18.39
CA LEU A 52 17.08 7.23 19.11
C LEU A 52 17.45 6.90 20.56
N HIS A 53 16.73 7.48 21.50
CA HIS A 53 16.94 7.29 22.94
C HIS A 53 15.64 6.88 23.60
N ASN A 54 15.59 5.65 24.11
CA ASN A 54 14.46 5.13 24.88
C ASN A 54 13.09 5.28 24.18
N LEU A 55 13.04 5.07 22.86
CA LEU A 55 11.82 5.24 22.06
C LEU A 55 11.15 3.90 21.79
N ALA A 56 9.82 3.84 21.87
CA ALA A 56 9.07 2.64 21.50
C ALA A 56 9.41 2.21 20.06
N TRP A 57 9.64 0.91 19.82
CA TRP A 57 10.03 0.39 18.51
C TRP A 57 9.13 0.88 17.36
N LYS A 58 7.81 0.80 17.51
CA LYS A 58 6.85 1.29 16.49
C LYS A 58 7.08 2.76 16.16
N LYS A 59 7.40 3.57 17.18
CA LYS A 59 7.65 5.00 17.03
C LYS A 59 8.99 5.25 16.35
N ALA A 60 10.02 4.51 16.72
CA ALA A 60 11.32 4.53 16.06
C ALA A 60 11.18 4.27 14.56
N LEU A 61 10.54 3.15 14.20
CA LEU A 61 10.31 2.77 12.81
C LEU A 61 9.56 3.86 12.02
N GLN A 62 8.46 4.38 12.58
CA GLN A 62 7.71 5.47 11.96
C GLN A 62 8.56 6.73 11.73
N THR A 63 9.41 7.09 12.69
CA THR A 63 10.29 8.26 12.56
C THR A 63 11.33 8.08 11.44
N VAL A 64 11.95 6.89 11.34
CA VAL A 64 12.90 6.59 10.26
C VAL A 64 12.23 6.71 8.89
N ILE A 65 11.06 6.07 8.75
CA ILE A 65 10.29 6.05 7.50
C ILE A 65 9.84 7.47 7.12
N ALA A 66 9.36 8.26 8.08
CA ALA A 66 8.93 9.64 7.83
C ALA A 66 10.08 10.55 7.38
N ASN A 67 11.25 10.45 8.03
CA ASN A 67 12.43 11.24 7.69
C ASN A 67 13.06 10.83 6.36
N ALA A 68 13.04 9.55 6.04
CA ALA A 68 13.54 9.03 4.77
C ALA A 68 12.57 9.25 3.59
N GLY A 69 11.37 9.82 3.83
CA GLY A 69 10.38 10.02 2.77
C GLY A 69 9.78 8.71 2.24
N LEU A 70 9.74 7.68 3.08
CA LEU A 70 9.23 6.36 2.75
C LEU A 70 7.80 6.18 3.26
N VAL A 71 7.15 5.12 2.81
CA VAL A 71 5.81 4.68 3.21
C VAL A 71 5.88 3.24 3.66
N LEU A 72 5.23 2.95 4.79
CA LEU A 72 5.07 1.60 5.33
C LEU A 72 3.66 1.10 4.99
N SER A 73 3.58 -0.09 4.41
CA SER A 73 2.35 -0.84 4.21
C SER A 73 2.46 -2.19 4.93
N GLU A 74 1.39 -2.67 5.54
CA GLU A 74 1.36 -3.99 6.16
C GLU A 74 0.44 -4.89 5.36
N GLU A 75 0.98 -5.97 4.80
CA GLU A 75 0.22 -6.98 4.07
C GLU A 75 0.48 -8.36 4.66
N HIS A 76 -0.57 -9.07 5.05
CA HIS A 76 -0.47 -10.45 5.55
C HIS A 76 0.53 -10.65 6.71
N GLY A 77 0.74 -9.62 7.55
CA GLY A 77 1.71 -9.65 8.65
C GLY A 77 3.17 -9.45 8.23
N VAL A 78 3.39 -9.04 6.98
CA VAL A 78 4.69 -8.61 6.44
C VAL A 78 4.65 -7.11 6.26
N LEU A 79 5.71 -6.44 6.69
CA LEU A 79 5.89 -5.01 6.54
C LEU A 79 6.57 -4.72 5.20
N HIS A 80 5.97 -3.88 4.38
CA HIS A 80 6.47 -3.47 3.07
C HIS A 80 6.87 -1.99 3.13
N VAL A 81 8.09 -1.68 2.70
CA VAL A 81 8.61 -0.31 2.66
C VAL A 81 8.83 0.11 1.21
N HIS A 82 8.22 1.23 0.83
CA HIS A 82 8.29 1.82 -0.51
C HIS A 82 8.58 3.32 -0.44
N SER A 83 9.04 3.92 -1.53
CA SER A 83 9.11 5.38 -1.66
C SER A 83 7.71 6.00 -1.73
N LYS A 84 7.58 7.24 -1.27
CA LYS A 84 6.36 8.04 -1.46
C LYS A 84 5.94 8.16 -2.93
N SER A 85 6.91 8.31 -3.83
CA SER A 85 6.65 8.44 -5.27
C SER A 85 5.99 7.18 -5.84
N TRP A 86 6.47 6.00 -5.44
CA TRP A 86 5.91 4.72 -5.86
C TRP A 86 4.45 4.58 -5.42
N HIS A 87 4.14 4.95 -4.17
CA HIS A 87 2.80 4.83 -3.64
C HIS A 87 1.80 5.79 -4.33
N GLU A 88 2.24 6.98 -4.71
CA GLU A 88 1.43 7.91 -5.51
C GLU A 88 1.16 7.34 -6.91
N GLU A 89 2.20 6.84 -7.59
CA GLU A 89 2.09 6.26 -8.93
C GLU A 89 1.16 5.04 -8.97
N VAL A 90 1.26 4.15 -7.99
CA VAL A 90 0.36 3.00 -7.82
C VAL A 90 -1.08 3.47 -7.66
N ARG A 91 -1.34 4.47 -6.82
CA ARG A 91 -2.70 5.02 -6.63
C ARG A 91 -3.27 5.62 -7.90
N THR A 92 -2.48 6.40 -8.64
CA THR A 92 -2.91 6.99 -9.90
C THR A 92 -3.20 5.90 -10.94
N ARG A 93 -2.32 4.90 -11.02
CA ARG A 93 -2.49 3.78 -11.95
C ARG A 93 -3.73 2.96 -11.64
N GLU A 94 -3.94 2.60 -10.38
CA GLU A 94 -5.14 1.89 -9.95
C GLU A 94 -6.42 2.70 -10.22
N ALA A 95 -6.40 4.01 -9.98
CA ALA A 95 -7.55 4.87 -10.25
C ALA A 95 -7.91 4.89 -11.75
N ALA A 96 -6.90 5.04 -12.62
CA ALA A 96 -7.09 5.03 -14.06
C ALA A 96 -7.58 3.65 -14.58
N GLU A 97 -7.05 2.55 -14.03
CA GLU A 97 -7.49 1.20 -14.37
C GLU A 97 -8.95 0.95 -13.94
N ARG A 98 -9.34 1.40 -12.74
CA ARG A 98 -10.72 1.31 -12.25
C ARG A 98 -11.68 2.13 -13.12
N GLU A 99 -11.31 3.34 -13.50
CA GLU A 99 -12.12 4.18 -14.38
C GLU A 99 -12.31 3.52 -15.76
N ARG A 100 -11.24 3.00 -16.36
CA ARG A 100 -11.31 2.25 -17.62
C ARG A 100 -12.25 1.05 -17.51
N HIS A 101 -12.12 0.26 -16.44
CA HIS A 101 -12.99 -0.89 -16.21
C HIS A 101 -14.45 -0.48 -16.05
N GLN A 102 -14.74 0.62 -15.35
CA GLN A 102 -16.10 1.13 -15.19
C GLN A 102 -16.70 1.57 -16.53
N LEU A 103 -15.93 2.27 -17.37
CA LEU A 103 -16.36 2.66 -18.71
C LEU A 103 -16.63 1.43 -19.59
N ASP A 104 -15.78 0.41 -19.54
CA ASP A 104 -15.96 -0.84 -20.29
C ASP A 104 -17.23 -1.60 -19.84
N VAL A 105 -17.46 -1.69 -18.52
CA VAL A 105 -18.66 -2.33 -17.97
C VAL A 105 -19.92 -1.54 -18.36
N ALA A 106 -19.88 -0.21 -18.28
CA ALA A 106 -21.00 0.65 -18.69
C ALA A 106 -21.31 0.51 -20.18
N ALA A 107 -20.28 0.50 -21.04
CA ALA A 107 -20.42 0.33 -22.48
C ALA A 107 -21.02 -1.05 -22.84
N ARG A 108 -20.62 -2.13 -22.16
CA ARG A 108 -21.24 -3.46 -22.35
C ARG A 108 -22.71 -3.47 -21.97
N ARG A 109 -23.10 -2.76 -20.91
CA ARG A 109 -24.49 -2.69 -20.43
C ARG A 109 -25.42 -1.98 -21.43
N GLN A 110 -24.85 -1.10 -22.26
CA GLN A 110 -25.58 -0.25 -23.18
C GLN A 110 -25.53 -0.74 -24.63
N LYS A 111 -25.05 -1.98 -24.88
CA LYS A 111 -25.14 -2.62 -26.21
C LYS A 111 -26.61 -2.58 -26.65
N PRO A 112 -26.98 -1.72 -27.63
CA PRO A 112 -28.38 -1.46 -27.88
C PRO A 112 -29.05 -2.74 -28.36
N LEU A 113 -30.34 -2.88 -28.02
CA LEU A 113 -31.27 -3.88 -28.54
C LEU A 113 -31.50 -3.73 -30.07
N ALA A 114 -30.49 -3.32 -30.84
CA ALA A 114 -30.53 -3.24 -32.30
C ALA A 114 -30.29 -4.60 -32.97
N GLU A 115 -29.77 -5.60 -32.23
CA GLU A 115 -29.58 -6.97 -32.76
C GLU A 115 -30.87 -7.82 -32.79
N LEU A 116 -31.98 -7.41 -32.15
CA LEU A 116 -33.25 -8.16 -32.16
C LEU A 116 -34.23 -7.75 -33.27
N CYS A 117 -33.95 -6.68 -34.04
CA CYS A 117 -34.84 -6.19 -35.11
C CYS A 117 -34.39 -6.61 -36.53
N ARG A 118 -33.97 -7.87 -36.75
CA ARG A 118 -33.65 -8.37 -38.10
C ARG A 118 -34.58 -9.47 -38.65
N CYS A 119 -35.77 -9.67 -38.07
CA CYS A 119 -36.77 -10.66 -38.55
C CYS A 119 -38.14 -10.07 -38.91
N ARG A 120 -38.22 -8.93 -39.60
CA ARG A 120 -39.49 -8.50 -40.24
C ARG A 120 -39.29 -8.05 -41.68
N ARG A 121 -38.94 -8.98 -42.57
CA ARG A 121 -39.22 -8.84 -44.01
C ARG A 121 -39.04 -10.16 -44.76
N ALA A 122 -40.08 -11.01 -44.77
CA ALA A 122 -40.37 -11.94 -45.85
C ALA A 122 -41.75 -12.57 -45.57
N GLY A 123 -42.74 -12.28 -46.41
CA GLY A 123 -44.09 -12.81 -46.26
C GLY A 123 -45.21 -11.96 -46.86
N GLU A 124 -44.91 -11.09 -47.83
CA GLU A 124 -45.92 -10.60 -48.76
C GLU A 124 -45.94 -11.56 -49.96
N VAL A 125 -46.87 -12.51 -49.95
CA VAL A 125 -47.34 -13.16 -51.18
C VAL A 125 -48.86 -13.25 -51.10
N ARG A 126 -49.47 -12.30 -51.81
CA ARG A 126 -50.83 -12.24 -52.31
C ARG A 126 -51.22 -13.60 -52.93
N PHE A 127 -52.37 -14.17 -52.57
CA PHE A 127 -53.43 -14.70 -53.46
C PHE A 127 -54.62 -15.14 -52.61
#